data_AF-G8SB96-F1
#
_entry.id   AF-G8SB96-F1
#
_cell.length_a   1.000
_cell.length_b   1.000
_cell.length_c   1.000
_cell.angle_alpha   90.00
_cell.angle_beta   90.00
_cell.angle_gamma   90.00
#
_symmetry.space_group_name_H-M   'P 1'
#
loop_
_entity.id
_entity.type
_entity.pdbx_description
1 polymer ?
#
loop_
_entity_poly.entity_id
_entity_poly.type
_entity_poly.pdbx_seq_one_letter_code
_entity_poly.pdbx_strand_id
1 'polypeptide(L)'
;MPLTPADVHNVAFKKPPIGKRGYDEEEVDAFLDEVERELARLIEENNELRAQVERGGRGGAPAGPSADPRLAAELNDLKGQLDRVQRDKTAAEQAARQMQAELEQVRAQGPGPGAGPTGADGEQQALRVLMMAQRTADDHVSDARREADKLLSDARSKAEEVTREARAKADALERDARQRHQEAMGGLDAKRTALQKHIEELKQFEREYRTRLKAYLESQLRDLDGRGQGLEAEMARADASRAVGGSGGLAAAGLAGSYGGRSNAIETGR
;
A
#
# COMPACT_ATOMS: atom_id res chain seq x y z
N MET A 1 11.01 7.97 -28.76
CA MET A 1 12.12 7.80 -27.82
C MET A 1 12.41 9.17 -27.23
N PRO A 2 12.41 9.37 -25.90
CA PRO A 2 12.72 10.68 -25.35
C PRO A 2 14.24 10.89 -25.40
N LEU A 3 14.65 12.14 -25.53
CA LEU A 3 16.04 12.59 -25.62
C LEU A 3 16.89 12.04 -24.47
N THR A 4 18.10 11.58 -24.78
CA THR A 4 19.11 11.22 -23.77
C THR A 4 20.01 12.41 -23.44
N PRO A 5 20.68 12.44 -22.28
CA PRO A 5 21.68 13.46 -21.96
C PRO A 5 22.77 13.56 -23.04
N ALA A 6 23.18 12.43 -23.60
CA ALA A 6 24.12 12.38 -24.73
C ALA A 6 23.54 12.99 -26.02
N ASP A 7 22.22 12.92 -26.24
CA ASP A 7 21.59 13.57 -27.38
C ASP A 7 21.61 15.09 -27.22
N VAL A 8 21.43 15.61 -25.99
CA VAL A 8 21.49 17.06 -25.66
C VAL A 8 22.91 17.60 -25.86
N HIS A 9 23.92 16.86 -25.40
CA HIS A 9 25.33 17.23 -25.57
C HIS A 9 25.78 17.26 -27.04
N ASN A 10 25.20 16.41 -27.88
CA ASN A 10 25.54 16.31 -29.31
C ASN A 10 24.68 17.20 -30.22
N VAL A 11 23.79 18.04 -29.68
CA VAL A 11 22.97 18.96 -30.50
C VAL A 11 23.85 20.05 -31.07
N ALA A 12 23.91 20.13 -32.41
CA ALA A 12 24.53 21.25 -33.12
C ALA A 12 23.46 22.17 -33.73
N PHE A 13 23.48 23.44 -33.35
CA PHE A 13 22.61 24.45 -33.95
C PHE A 13 23.24 25.08 -35.20
N LYS A 14 22.41 25.41 -36.21
CA LYS A 14 22.86 26.12 -37.41
C LYS A 14 23.10 27.60 -37.09
N LYS A 15 24.21 28.16 -37.56
CA LYS A 15 24.46 29.60 -37.42
C LYS A 15 23.36 30.44 -38.08
N PRO A 16 22.96 31.58 -37.48
CA PRO A 16 21.94 32.44 -38.06
C PRO A 16 22.33 32.89 -39.47
N PRO A 17 21.38 32.98 -40.42
CA PRO A 17 21.64 33.54 -41.74
C PRO A 17 22.10 35.00 -41.61
N ILE A 18 23.05 35.39 -42.46
CA ILE A 18 23.73 36.70 -42.44
C ILE A 18 22.71 37.84 -42.30
N GLY A 19 22.87 38.66 -41.27
CA GLY A 19 22.00 39.81 -40.98
C GLY A 19 20.88 39.57 -39.96
N LYS A 20 20.72 38.34 -39.43
CA LYS A 20 19.83 38.05 -38.29
C LYS A 20 20.65 37.82 -37.01
N ARG A 21 20.21 38.40 -35.89
CA ARG A 21 20.78 38.12 -34.57
C ARG A 21 20.36 36.72 -34.13
N GLY A 22 21.32 35.92 -33.68
CA GLY A 22 21.10 34.64 -33.01
C GLY A 22 21.13 34.80 -31.49
N TYR A 23 20.89 33.70 -30.80
CA TYR A 23 21.23 33.57 -29.38
C TYR A 23 22.75 33.58 -29.20
N ASP A 24 23.20 34.01 -28.02
CA ASP A 24 24.61 33.95 -27.66
C ASP A 24 25.03 32.48 -27.51
N GLU A 25 26.14 32.09 -28.12
CA GLU A 25 26.63 30.70 -28.10
C GLU A 25 26.99 30.30 -26.66
N GLU A 26 27.56 31.21 -25.85
CA GLU A 26 27.98 30.92 -24.47
C GLU A 26 26.77 30.75 -23.53
N GLU A 27 25.70 31.55 -23.71
CA GLU A 27 24.46 31.40 -22.93
C GLU A 27 23.70 30.13 -23.29
N VAL A 28 23.71 29.74 -24.56
CA VAL A 28 23.07 28.51 -25.04
C VAL A 28 23.82 27.29 -24.52
N ASP A 29 25.15 27.29 -24.58
CA ASP A 29 25.98 26.18 -24.06
C ASP A 29 25.81 26.02 -22.54
N ALA A 30 25.81 27.12 -21.77
CA ALA A 30 25.58 27.08 -20.33
C ALA A 30 24.18 26.54 -19.95
N PHE A 31 23.15 26.87 -20.75
CA PHE A 31 21.80 26.33 -20.57
C PHE A 31 21.71 24.85 -20.92
N LEU A 32 22.40 24.40 -21.99
CA LEU A 32 22.45 22.99 -22.35
C LEU A 32 23.14 22.14 -21.27
N ASP A 33 24.20 22.65 -20.63
CA ASP A 33 24.87 22.00 -19.50
C ASP A 33 23.92 21.81 -18.30
N GLU A 34 23.07 22.80 -18.01
CA GLU A 34 22.05 22.71 -16.94
C GLU A 34 20.96 21.69 -17.29
N VAL A 35 20.49 21.69 -18.55
CA VAL A 35 19.51 20.73 -19.06
C VAL A 35 20.06 19.31 -19.05
N GLU A 36 21.32 19.11 -19.45
CA GLU A 36 21.98 17.80 -19.42
C GLU A 36 22.03 17.25 -18.00
N ARG A 37 22.42 18.09 -17.03
CA ARG A 37 22.52 17.71 -15.61
C ARG A 37 21.17 17.34 -15.01
N GLU A 38 20.13 18.14 -15.23
CA GLU A 38 18.80 17.84 -14.72
C GLU A 38 18.16 16.64 -15.43
N LEU A 39 18.43 16.44 -16.72
CA LEU A 39 17.96 15.26 -17.45
C LEU A 39 18.63 13.98 -16.92
N ALA A 40 19.93 14.01 -16.64
CA ALA A 40 20.63 12.89 -16.01
C ALA A 40 20.06 12.57 -14.62
N ARG A 41 19.86 13.61 -13.78
CA ARG A 41 19.24 13.49 -12.46
C ARG A 41 17.83 12.89 -12.53
N LEU A 42 16.99 13.39 -13.43
CA LEU A 42 15.62 12.90 -13.62
C LEU A 42 15.61 11.44 -14.07
N ILE A 43 16.55 11.03 -14.93
CA ILE A 43 16.67 9.64 -15.37
C ILE A 43 17.12 8.74 -14.22
N GLU A 44 18.11 9.16 -13.43
CA GLU A 44 18.55 8.43 -12.23
C GLU A 44 17.42 8.30 -11.21
N GLU A 45 16.71 9.38 -10.90
CA GLU A 45 15.57 9.37 -9.99
C GLU A 45 14.42 8.50 -10.53
N ASN A 46 14.14 8.54 -11.84
CA ASN A 46 13.14 7.66 -12.44
C ASN A 46 13.55 6.18 -12.35
N ASN A 47 14.83 5.88 -12.55
CA ASN A 47 15.37 4.53 -12.44
C ASN A 47 15.36 4.05 -10.99
N GLU A 48 15.70 4.91 -10.02
CA GLU A 48 15.60 4.61 -8.60
C GLU A 48 14.16 4.40 -8.15
N LEU A 49 13.22 5.25 -8.56
CA LEU A 49 11.79 5.10 -8.27
C LEU A 49 11.24 3.81 -8.88
N ARG A 50 11.63 3.47 -10.13
CA ARG A 50 11.28 2.19 -10.76
C ARG A 50 11.87 1.00 -9.99
N ALA A 51 13.13 1.08 -9.59
CA ALA A 51 13.78 0.05 -8.79
C ALA A 51 13.16 -0.09 -7.40
N GLN A 52 12.71 1.01 -6.78
CA GLN A 52 11.97 1.00 -5.52
C GLN A 52 10.59 0.36 -5.66
N VAL A 53 9.88 0.60 -6.77
CA VAL A 53 8.62 -0.08 -7.09
C VAL A 53 8.84 -1.59 -7.30
N GLU A 54 9.91 -1.99 -8.00
CA GLU A 54 10.24 -3.41 -8.19
C GLU A 54 10.73 -4.09 -6.89
N ARG A 55 11.51 -3.40 -6.07
CA ARG A 55 12.03 -3.90 -4.79
C ARG A 55 10.94 -3.95 -3.71
N GLY A 56 10.11 -2.92 -3.64
CA GLY A 56 8.91 -2.88 -2.80
C GLY A 56 7.86 -3.90 -3.23
N GLY A 57 7.81 -4.26 -4.51
CA GLY A 57 7.00 -5.36 -5.03
C GLY A 57 7.49 -6.77 -4.65
N ARG A 58 8.72 -6.92 -4.12
CA ARG A 58 9.33 -8.23 -3.81
C ARG A 58 9.62 -8.49 -2.33
N GLY A 59 9.47 -7.51 -1.43
CA GLY A 59 9.86 -7.67 -0.02
C GLY A 59 8.93 -7.00 0.98
N GLY A 60 7.96 -7.76 1.52
CA GLY A 60 7.46 -7.57 2.89
C GLY A 60 6.28 -6.60 3.09
N ALA A 61 5.06 -7.00 2.69
CA ALA A 61 3.79 -6.65 3.33
C ALA A 61 2.65 -7.52 2.73
N PRO A 62 1.58 -7.87 3.48
CA PRO A 62 0.49 -8.67 2.93
C PRO A 62 -0.27 -7.87 1.86
N ALA A 63 -0.18 -8.36 0.63
CA ALA A 63 -1.03 -8.07 -0.54
C ALA A 63 -2.00 -6.88 -0.40
N GLY A 64 -1.54 -5.67 -0.74
CA GLY A 64 -2.38 -4.81 -1.58
C GLY A 64 -2.44 -5.46 -2.96
N PRO A 65 -3.62 -5.58 -3.61
CA PRO A 65 -3.75 -6.43 -4.78
C PRO A 65 -2.86 -5.86 -5.88
N SER A 66 -1.85 -6.66 -6.21
CA SER A 66 -1.12 -6.68 -7.47
C SER A 66 -1.96 -6.11 -8.59
N ALA A 67 -1.41 -5.15 -9.34
CA ALA A 67 -1.86 -4.88 -10.70
C ALA A 67 -2.07 -6.25 -11.35
N ASP A 68 -3.34 -6.58 -11.65
CA ASP A 68 -3.73 -7.92 -12.03
C ASP A 68 -2.81 -8.37 -13.18
N PRO A 69 -2.11 -9.51 -13.09
CA PRO A 69 -1.20 -9.94 -14.15
C PRO A 69 -1.94 -10.09 -15.50
N ARG A 70 -3.27 -10.28 -15.45
CA ARG A 70 -4.17 -10.21 -16.61
C ARG A 70 -4.31 -8.80 -17.18
N LEU A 71 -4.54 -7.78 -16.35
CA LEU A 71 -4.56 -6.38 -16.78
C LEU A 71 -3.20 -5.95 -17.35
N ALA A 72 -2.10 -6.40 -16.75
CA ALA A 72 -0.76 -6.11 -17.24
C ALA A 72 -0.47 -6.78 -18.60
N ALA A 73 -0.95 -8.01 -18.80
CA ALA A 73 -0.87 -8.69 -20.10
C ALA A 73 -1.74 -7.99 -21.16
N GLU A 74 -2.98 -7.63 -20.81
CA GLU A 74 -3.89 -6.91 -21.70
C GLU A 74 -3.34 -5.54 -22.11
N LEU A 75 -2.71 -4.79 -21.20
CA LEU A 75 -2.07 -3.51 -21.52
C LEU A 75 -0.89 -3.67 -22.48
N ASN A 76 -0.10 -4.74 -22.34
CA ASN A 76 0.98 -5.04 -23.26
C ASN A 76 0.47 -5.44 -24.64
N ASP A 77 -0.60 -6.22 -24.72
CA ASP A 77 -1.24 -6.59 -25.99
C ASP A 77 -1.84 -5.37 -26.68
N LEU A 78 -2.55 -4.50 -25.95
CA LEU A 78 -3.12 -3.26 -26.50
C LEU A 78 -2.03 -2.32 -27.02
N LYS A 79 -0.91 -2.22 -26.28
CA LYS A 79 0.26 -1.44 -26.71
C LYS A 79 0.89 -2.03 -27.98
N GLY A 80 1.00 -3.36 -28.05
CA GLY A 80 1.48 -4.05 -29.25
C GLY A 80 0.57 -3.84 -30.46
N GLN A 81 -0.75 -3.78 -30.26
CA GLN A 81 -1.72 -3.46 -31.32
C GLN A 81 -1.58 -2.00 -31.78
N LEU A 82 -1.44 -1.06 -30.86
CA LEU A 82 -1.25 0.37 -31.19
C LEU A 82 0.02 0.59 -32.01
N ASP A 83 1.12 -0.04 -31.62
CA ASP A 83 2.41 0.05 -32.33
C ASP A 83 2.36 -0.57 -33.74
N ARG A 84 1.49 -1.58 -33.97
CA ARG A 84 1.27 -2.15 -35.31
C ARG A 84 0.44 -1.21 -36.16
N VAL A 85 -0.69 -0.71 -35.64
CA VAL A 85 -1.56 0.24 -36.35
C VAL A 85 -0.82 1.53 -36.71
N GLN A 86 0.04 2.04 -35.81
CA GLN A 86 0.86 3.20 -36.11
C GLN A 86 1.90 2.92 -37.20
N ARG A 87 2.55 1.75 -37.19
CA ARG A 87 3.47 1.35 -38.25
C ARG A 87 2.76 1.24 -39.60
N ASP A 88 1.62 0.58 -39.64
CA ASP A 88 0.84 0.41 -40.87
C ASP A 88 0.35 1.75 -41.41
N LYS A 89 -0.12 2.65 -40.52
CA LYS A 89 -0.48 4.02 -40.89
C LYS A 89 0.71 4.78 -41.48
N THR A 90 1.88 4.74 -40.83
CA THR A 90 3.07 5.43 -41.35
C THR A 90 3.54 4.86 -42.68
N ALA A 91 3.45 3.54 -42.87
CA ALA A 91 3.79 2.88 -44.13
C ALA A 91 2.82 3.26 -45.26
N ALA A 92 1.51 3.30 -44.97
CA ALA A 92 0.50 3.75 -45.91
C ALA A 92 0.67 5.23 -46.29
N GLU A 93 0.98 6.10 -45.32
CA GLU A 93 1.29 7.52 -45.58
C GLU A 93 2.54 7.68 -46.45
N GLN A 94 3.58 6.85 -46.23
CA GLN A 94 4.77 6.86 -47.06
C GLN A 94 4.49 6.37 -48.49
N ALA A 95 3.71 5.30 -48.66
CA ALA A 95 3.31 4.81 -49.97
C ALA A 95 2.46 5.83 -50.73
N ALA A 96 1.53 6.51 -50.06
CA ALA A 96 0.73 7.58 -50.65
C ALA A 96 1.61 8.77 -51.09
N ARG A 97 2.60 9.16 -50.27
CA ARG A 97 3.56 10.22 -50.65
C ARG A 97 4.46 9.82 -51.82
N GLN A 98 4.87 8.55 -51.91
CA GLN A 98 5.65 8.05 -53.04
C GLN A 98 4.84 8.10 -54.33
N MET A 99 3.58 7.63 -54.30
CA MET A 99 2.70 7.71 -55.46
C MET A 99 2.40 9.16 -55.88
N GLN A 100 2.23 10.08 -54.93
CA GLN A 100 2.07 11.50 -55.24
C GLN A 100 3.31 12.11 -55.90
N ALA A 101 4.51 11.78 -55.41
CA ALA A 101 5.76 12.24 -56.00
C ALA A 101 5.99 11.66 -57.41
N GLU A 102 5.60 10.41 -57.65
CA GLU A 102 5.66 9.77 -58.97
C GLU A 102 4.69 10.44 -59.95
N LEU A 103 3.45 10.75 -59.51
CA LEU A 103 2.48 11.50 -60.31
C LEU A 103 2.95 12.94 -60.60
N GLU A 104 3.59 13.62 -59.65
CA GLU A 104 4.20 14.93 -59.87
C GLU A 104 5.40 14.86 -60.83
N GLN A 105 6.22 13.81 -60.78
CA GLN A 105 7.30 13.59 -61.74
C GLN A 105 6.75 13.35 -63.15
N VAL A 106 5.74 12.49 -63.30
CA VAL A 106 5.09 12.24 -64.60
C VAL A 106 4.42 13.52 -65.12
N ARG A 107 3.82 14.32 -64.23
CA ARG A 107 3.24 15.62 -64.58
C ARG A 107 4.30 16.66 -64.95
N ALA A 108 5.46 16.66 -64.30
CA ALA A 108 6.59 17.51 -64.64
C ALA A 108 7.31 17.04 -65.93
N GLN A 109 7.14 15.77 -66.31
CA GLN A 109 7.75 15.16 -67.49
C GLN A 109 6.84 15.09 -68.73
N GLY A 110 5.61 15.63 -68.71
CA GLY A 110 4.73 15.65 -69.88
C GLY A 110 4.26 17.05 -70.31
N PRO A 111 4.07 17.35 -71.62
CA PRO A 111 4.74 16.87 -72.83
C PRO A 111 5.69 17.95 -73.41
N GLY A 112 6.75 17.52 -74.10
CA GLY A 112 7.53 18.41 -74.96
C GLY A 112 6.66 19.07 -76.04
N PRO A 113 6.95 20.31 -76.46
CA PRO A 113 6.14 21.04 -77.42
C PRO A 113 6.22 20.39 -78.82
N GLY A 114 5.29 19.49 -79.16
CA GLY A 114 5.27 18.88 -80.49
C GLY A 114 4.46 17.60 -80.63
N ALA A 115 3.17 17.58 -80.29
CA ALA A 115 2.22 16.62 -80.86
C ALA A 115 0.79 17.19 -80.76
N GLY A 116 0.15 17.39 -81.92
CA GLY A 116 -1.17 17.98 -82.06
C GLY A 116 -2.33 17.07 -81.62
N PRO A 117 -3.56 17.60 -81.61
CA PRO A 117 -4.73 16.97 -81.01
C PRO A 117 -5.38 15.96 -81.98
N THR A 118 -5.34 14.68 -81.63
CA THR A 118 -6.27 13.69 -82.18
C THR A 118 -6.73 12.75 -81.08
N GLY A 119 -8.00 12.92 -80.66
CA GLY A 119 -8.74 11.92 -79.90
C GLY A 119 -9.61 12.50 -78.78
N ALA A 120 -10.83 12.93 -79.11
CA ALA A 120 -11.89 13.20 -78.11
C ALA A 120 -12.14 11.97 -77.19
N ASP A 121 -11.79 10.77 -77.66
CA ASP A 121 -11.84 9.53 -76.90
C ASP A 121 -10.76 9.44 -75.80
N GLY A 122 -9.60 10.09 -75.97
CA GLY A 122 -8.52 10.10 -74.97
C GLY A 122 -8.83 10.99 -73.77
N GLU A 123 -9.44 12.16 -74.01
CA GLU A 123 -9.94 13.03 -72.93
C GLU A 123 -11.08 12.36 -72.16
N GLN A 124 -11.99 11.67 -72.85
CA GLN A 124 -13.07 10.90 -72.22
C GLN A 124 -12.56 9.70 -71.41
N GLN A 125 -11.51 9.01 -71.90
CA GLN A 125 -10.85 7.94 -71.15
C GLN A 125 -10.11 8.49 -69.91
N ALA A 126 -9.39 9.60 -70.04
CA ALA A 126 -8.71 10.24 -68.91
C ALA A 126 -9.69 10.71 -67.82
N LEU A 127 -10.84 11.29 -68.21
CA LEU A 127 -11.93 11.65 -67.29
C LEU A 127 -12.54 10.43 -66.59
N ARG A 128 -12.72 9.31 -67.31
CA ARG A 128 -13.26 8.07 -66.73
C ARG A 128 -12.28 7.43 -65.75
N VAL A 129 -10.98 7.45 -66.05
CA VAL A 129 -9.92 6.98 -65.13
C VAL A 129 -9.81 7.89 -63.91
N LEU A 130 -9.89 9.21 -64.07
CA LEU A 130 -9.91 10.15 -62.95
C LEU A 130 -11.13 9.95 -62.04
N MET A 131 -12.32 9.76 -62.61
CA MET A 131 -13.51 9.46 -61.81
C MET A 131 -13.42 8.11 -61.09
N MET A 132 -12.82 7.09 -61.73
CA MET A 132 -12.59 5.80 -61.09
C MET A 132 -11.57 5.93 -59.95
N ALA A 133 -10.47 6.65 -60.17
CA ALA A 133 -9.46 6.91 -59.15
C ALA A 133 -10.02 7.75 -57.98
N GLN A 134 -10.79 8.80 -58.28
CA GLN A 134 -11.46 9.63 -57.26
C GLN A 134 -12.43 8.77 -56.43
N ARG A 135 -13.26 7.95 -57.09
CA ARG A 135 -14.18 7.06 -56.42
C ARG A 135 -13.45 6.03 -55.54
N THR A 136 -12.38 5.43 -56.04
CA THR A 136 -11.57 4.48 -55.27
C THR A 136 -10.90 5.16 -54.07
N ALA A 137 -10.43 6.40 -54.22
CA ALA A 137 -9.90 7.18 -53.10
C ALA A 137 -10.98 7.48 -52.06
N ASP A 138 -12.17 7.90 -52.49
CA ASP A 138 -13.31 8.19 -51.61
C ASP A 138 -13.80 6.91 -50.89
N ASP A 139 -13.83 5.78 -51.59
CA ASP A 139 -14.19 4.47 -51.02
C ASP A 139 -13.18 4.07 -49.93
N HIS A 140 -11.87 4.15 -50.22
CA HIS A 140 -10.81 3.86 -49.22
C HIS A 140 -10.84 4.80 -48.01
N VAL A 141 -11.10 6.10 -48.22
CA VAL A 141 -11.25 7.05 -47.11
C VAL A 141 -12.48 6.71 -46.27
N SER A 142 -13.58 6.30 -46.90
CA SER A 142 -14.79 5.91 -46.19
C SER A 142 -14.61 4.61 -45.38
N ASP A 143 -13.89 3.63 -45.93
CA ASP A 143 -13.61 2.36 -45.27
C ASP A 143 -12.64 2.57 -44.10
N ALA A 144 -11.56 3.34 -44.29
CA ALA A 144 -10.65 3.69 -43.21
C ALA A 144 -11.34 4.45 -42.07
N ARG A 145 -12.30 5.35 -42.39
CA ARG A 145 -13.11 6.04 -41.37
C ARG A 145 -13.99 5.07 -40.60
N ARG A 146 -14.68 4.15 -41.27
CA ARG A 146 -15.53 3.14 -40.62
C ARG A 146 -14.72 2.22 -39.70
N GLU A 147 -13.54 1.78 -40.14
CA GLU A 147 -12.64 0.95 -39.32
C GLU A 147 -12.12 1.72 -38.10
N ALA A 148 -11.73 2.99 -38.28
CA ALA A 148 -11.30 3.84 -37.17
C ALA A 148 -12.42 4.08 -36.15
N ASP A 149 -13.65 4.36 -36.61
CA ASP A 149 -14.80 4.56 -35.74
C ASP A 149 -15.15 3.27 -34.95
N LYS A 150 -15.06 2.11 -35.61
CA LYS A 150 -15.26 0.82 -34.96
C LYS A 150 -14.19 0.57 -33.88
N LEU A 151 -12.91 0.77 -34.21
CA LEU A 151 -11.81 0.57 -33.28
C LEU A 151 -11.90 1.53 -32.08
N LEU A 152 -12.30 2.79 -32.30
CA LEU A 152 -12.54 3.76 -31.23
C LEU A 152 -13.71 3.33 -30.34
N SER A 153 -14.79 2.79 -30.90
CA SER A 153 -15.93 2.28 -30.14
C SER A 153 -15.55 1.06 -29.29
N ASP A 154 -14.78 0.12 -29.86
CA ASP A 154 -14.31 -1.07 -29.16
C ASP A 154 -13.33 -0.69 -28.03
N ALA A 155 -12.38 0.19 -28.32
CA ALA A 155 -11.43 0.70 -27.32
C ALA A 155 -12.13 1.45 -26.17
N ARG A 156 -13.15 2.27 -26.48
CA ARG A 156 -13.97 2.95 -25.46
C ARG A 156 -14.73 1.95 -24.60
N SER A 157 -15.38 0.96 -25.23
CA SER A 157 -16.13 -0.08 -24.52
C SER A 157 -15.22 -0.89 -23.59
N LYS A 158 -14.01 -1.24 -24.06
CA LYS A 158 -13.03 -1.96 -23.24
C LYS A 158 -12.48 -1.09 -22.09
N ALA A 159 -12.21 0.18 -22.35
CA ALA A 159 -11.78 1.11 -21.30
C ALA A 159 -12.86 1.29 -20.22
N GLU A 160 -14.14 1.36 -20.62
CA GLU A 160 -15.25 1.41 -19.68
C GLU A 160 -15.37 0.12 -18.87
N GLU A 161 -15.21 -1.05 -19.50
CA GLU A 161 -15.23 -2.34 -18.81
C GLU A 161 -14.13 -2.44 -17.75
N VAL A 162 -12.88 -2.12 -18.11
CA VAL A 162 -11.75 -2.13 -17.18
C VAL A 162 -11.97 -1.13 -16.05
N THR A 163 -12.52 0.04 -16.35
CA THR A 163 -12.84 1.05 -15.33
C THR A 163 -13.92 0.56 -14.37
N ARG A 164 -14.98 -0.10 -14.88
CA ARG A 164 -16.05 -0.68 -14.05
C ARG A 164 -15.51 -1.81 -13.18
N GLU A 165 -14.68 -2.69 -13.72
CA GLU A 165 -14.06 -3.79 -12.98
C GLU A 165 -13.12 -3.26 -11.88
N ALA A 166 -12.26 -2.28 -12.20
CA ALA A 166 -11.37 -1.65 -11.24
C ALA A 166 -12.14 -0.97 -10.09
N ARG A 167 -13.23 -0.25 -10.41
CA ARG A 167 -14.11 0.37 -9.40
C ARG A 167 -14.78 -0.69 -8.53
N ALA A 168 -15.34 -1.75 -9.13
CA ALA A 168 -15.98 -2.83 -8.39
C ALA A 168 -14.99 -3.54 -7.43
N LYS A 169 -13.75 -3.75 -7.87
CA LYS A 169 -12.67 -4.31 -7.04
C LYS A 169 -12.29 -3.36 -5.90
N ALA A 170 -12.16 -2.06 -6.17
CA ALA A 170 -11.89 -1.06 -5.15
C ALA A 170 -13.00 -1.03 -4.08
N ASP A 171 -14.28 -1.00 -4.51
CA ASP A 171 -15.43 -1.01 -3.59
C ASP A 171 -15.51 -2.30 -2.77
N ALA A 172 -15.17 -3.45 -3.37
CA ALA A 172 -15.10 -4.72 -2.64
C ALA A 172 -13.99 -4.71 -1.59
N LEU A 173 -12.80 -4.19 -1.94
CA LEU A 173 -11.68 -4.06 -1.02
C LEU A 173 -11.99 -3.10 0.13
N GLU A 174 -12.64 -1.97 -0.15
CA GLU A 174 -13.07 -1.04 0.89
C GLU A 174 -14.07 -1.67 1.86
N ARG A 175 -15.02 -2.46 1.35
CA ARG A 175 -15.98 -3.18 2.20
C ARG A 175 -15.30 -4.22 3.09
N ASP A 176 -14.40 -5.03 2.53
CA ASP A 176 -13.65 -6.03 3.29
C ASP A 176 -12.75 -5.36 4.35
N ALA A 177 -12.04 -4.30 3.99
CA ALA A 177 -11.22 -3.53 4.93
C ALA A 177 -12.06 -2.94 6.08
N ARG A 178 -13.22 -2.34 5.76
CA ARG A 178 -14.14 -1.80 6.78
C ARG A 178 -14.69 -2.90 7.68
N GLN A 179 -15.07 -4.04 7.13
CA GLN A 179 -15.57 -5.17 7.90
C GLN A 179 -14.51 -5.71 8.86
N ARG A 180 -13.29 -5.99 8.37
CA ARG A 180 -12.18 -6.45 9.22
C ARG A 180 -11.84 -5.44 10.31
N HIS A 181 -11.89 -4.15 9.99
CA HIS A 181 -11.68 -3.11 10.98
C HIS A 181 -12.77 -3.14 12.06
N GLN A 182 -14.04 -3.24 11.68
CA GLN A 182 -15.15 -3.34 12.64
C GLN A 182 -15.05 -4.58 13.52
N GLU A 183 -14.72 -5.75 12.95
CA GLU A 183 -14.52 -6.99 13.70
C GLU A 183 -13.34 -6.88 14.68
N ALA A 184 -12.21 -6.32 14.24
CA ALA A 184 -11.05 -6.11 15.10
C ALA A 184 -11.35 -5.12 16.24
N MET A 185 -12.01 -4.00 15.93
CA MET A 185 -12.40 -2.99 16.93
C MET A 185 -13.42 -3.57 17.92
N GLY A 186 -14.45 -4.28 17.44
CA GLY A 186 -15.41 -4.94 18.31
C GLY A 186 -14.76 -5.99 19.22
N GLY A 187 -13.79 -6.74 18.71
CA GLY A 187 -13.00 -7.67 19.51
C GLY A 187 -12.13 -6.98 20.57
N LEU A 188 -11.54 -5.83 20.25
CA LEU A 188 -10.77 -5.03 21.21
C LEU A 188 -11.67 -4.43 22.29
N ASP A 189 -12.85 -3.91 21.93
CA ASP A 189 -13.81 -3.37 22.88
C ASP A 189 -14.37 -4.43 23.82
N ALA A 190 -14.64 -5.64 23.30
CA ALA A 190 -15.03 -6.78 24.12
C ALA A 190 -13.93 -7.17 25.13
N LYS A 191 -12.66 -7.24 24.67
CA LYS A 191 -11.51 -7.52 25.54
C LYS A 191 -11.33 -6.42 26.59
N ARG A 192 -11.42 -5.15 26.19
CA ARG A 192 -11.33 -4.00 27.10
C ARG A 192 -12.39 -4.10 28.19
N THR A 193 -13.64 -4.37 27.82
CA THR A 193 -14.76 -4.50 28.76
C THR A 193 -14.57 -5.68 29.72
N ALA A 194 -14.11 -6.82 29.21
CA ALA A 194 -13.81 -7.99 30.04
C ALA A 194 -12.68 -7.72 31.05
N LEU A 195 -11.59 -7.05 30.61
CA LEU A 195 -10.51 -6.65 31.49
C LEU A 195 -10.97 -5.62 32.54
N GLN A 196 -11.82 -4.66 32.15
CA GLN A 196 -12.41 -3.70 33.10
C GLN A 196 -13.22 -4.39 34.18
N LYS A 197 -14.08 -5.35 33.79
CA LYS A 197 -14.84 -6.16 34.75
C LYS A 197 -13.92 -6.97 35.68
N HIS A 198 -12.86 -7.57 35.14
CA HIS A 198 -11.92 -8.34 35.95
C HIS A 198 -11.15 -7.46 36.95
N ILE A 199 -10.81 -6.22 36.56
CA ILE A 199 -10.20 -5.24 37.48
C ILE A 199 -11.16 -4.90 38.63
N GLU A 200 -12.46 -4.74 38.34
CA GLU A 200 -13.47 -4.48 39.37
C GLU A 200 -13.64 -5.68 40.32
N GLU A 201 -13.71 -6.90 39.78
CA GLU A 201 -13.76 -8.14 40.55
C GLU A 201 -12.55 -8.28 41.48
N LEU A 202 -11.33 -8.03 40.96
CA LEU A 202 -10.10 -8.09 41.75
C LEU A 202 -10.08 -7.03 42.85
N LYS A 203 -10.54 -5.80 42.58
CA LYS A 203 -10.65 -4.75 43.60
C LYS A 203 -11.65 -5.09 44.69
N GLN A 204 -12.79 -5.69 44.32
CA GLN A 204 -13.77 -6.17 45.29
C GLN A 204 -13.18 -7.30 46.13
N PHE A 205 -12.55 -8.29 45.49
CA PHE A 205 -11.87 -9.38 46.17
C PHE A 205 -10.81 -8.88 47.15
N GLU A 206 -9.98 -7.91 46.75
CA GLU A 206 -8.98 -7.29 47.62
C GLU A 206 -9.63 -6.64 48.85
N ARG A 207 -10.70 -5.84 48.66
CA ARG A 207 -11.41 -5.17 49.75
C ARG A 207 -12.01 -6.18 50.73
N GLU A 208 -12.66 -7.23 50.22
CA GLU A 208 -13.22 -8.30 51.02
C GLU A 208 -12.13 -9.06 51.77
N TYR A 209 -11.04 -9.43 51.08
CA TYR A 209 -9.91 -10.14 51.68
C TYR A 209 -9.27 -9.33 52.81
N ARG A 210 -9.00 -8.03 52.60
CA ARG A 210 -8.48 -7.14 53.65
C ARG A 210 -9.42 -7.06 54.85
N THR A 211 -10.73 -6.98 54.62
CA THR A 211 -11.73 -6.93 55.69
C THR A 211 -11.76 -8.22 56.48
N ARG A 212 -11.77 -9.38 55.81
CA ARG A 212 -11.74 -10.71 56.44
C ARG A 212 -10.45 -10.94 57.21
N LEU A 213 -9.31 -10.56 56.63
CA LEU A 213 -8.00 -10.67 57.29
C LEU A 213 -7.94 -9.80 58.55
N LYS A 214 -8.42 -8.56 58.47
CA LYS A 214 -8.49 -7.66 59.63
C LYS A 214 -9.38 -8.25 60.74
N ALA A 215 -10.57 -8.74 60.39
CA ALA A 215 -11.47 -9.36 61.36
C ALA A 215 -10.86 -10.63 62.00
N TYR A 216 -10.15 -11.44 61.21
CA TYR A 216 -9.45 -12.63 61.71
C TYR A 216 -8.35 -12.26 62.71
N LEU A 217 -7.49 -11.28 62.37
CA LEU A 217 -6.42 -10.81 63.26
C LEU A 217 -6.97 -10.16 64.54
N GLU A 218 -8.02 -9.35 64.44
CA GLU A 218 -8.69 -8.78 65.62
C GLU A 218 -9.33 -9.85 66.51
N SER A 219 -9.88 -10.92 65.93
CA SER A 219 -10.37 -12.07 66.68
C SER A 219 -9.23 -12.79 67.41
N GLN A 220 -8.12 -13.06 66.72
CA GLN A 220 -6.95 -13.71 67.34
C GLN A 220 -6.35 -12.87 68.47
N LEU A 221 -6.29 -11.54 68.32
CA LEU A 221 -5.83 -10.65 69.38
C LEU A 221 -6.76 -10.67 70.59
N ARG A 222 -8.09 -10.61 70.38
CA ARG A 222 -9.06 -10.72 71.48
C ARG A 222 -8.97 -12.05 72.23
N ASP A 223 -8.78 -13.16 71.52
CA ASP A 223 -8.62 -14.48 72.15
C ASP A 223 -7.33 -14.55 72.98
N LEU A 224 -6.24 -13.93 72.52
CA LEU A 224 -4.97 -13.84 73.28
C LEU A 224 -5.10 -12.93 74.51
N ASP A 225 -5.72 -11.76 74.37
CA ASP A 225 -5.99 -10.85 75.48
C ASP A 225 -6.88 -11.52 76.53
N GLY A 226 -7.93 -12.24 76.11
CA GLY A 226 -8.82 -12.98 77.01
C GLY A 226 -8.10 -14.11 77.75
N ARG A 227 -7.19 -14.83 77.09
CA ARG A 227 -6.32 -15.82 77.75
C ARG A 227 -5.36 -15.18 78.74
N GLY A 228 -4.76 -14.04 78.38
CA GLY A 228 -3.90 -13.26 79.27
C GLY A 228 -4.63 -12.82 80.53
N GLN A 229 -5.82 -12.24 80.39
CA GLN A 229 -6.67 -11.84 81.51
C GLN A 229 -7.10 -13.02 82.39
N GLY A 230 -7.40 -14.17 81.78
CA GLY A 230 -7.71 -15.41 82.51
C GLY A 230 -6.53 -15.86 83.39
N LEU A 231 -5.33 -15.87 82.82
CA LEU A 231 -4.09 -16.20 83.54
C LEU A 231 -3.79 -15.18 84.65
N GLU A 232 -3.95 -13.88 84.38
CA GLU A 232 -3.79 -12.84 85.40
C GLU A 232 -4.79 -12.98 86.55
N ALA A 233 -6.05 -13.30 86.26
CA ALA A 233 -7.07 -13.54 87.27
C ALA A 233 -6.80 -14.80 88.09
N GLU A 234 -6.30 -15.88 87.46
CA GLU A 234 -5.84 -17.09 88.17
C GLU A 234 -4.64 -16.80 89.08
N MET A 235 -3.65 -16.04 88.60
CA MET A 235 -2.50 -15.60 89.39
C MET A 235 -2.93 -14.74 90.58
N ALA A 236 -3.81 -13.75 90.37
CA ALA A 236 -4.33 -12.91 91.44
C ALA A 236 -5.13 -13.72 92.49
N ARG A 237 -5.90 -14.73 92.06
CA ARG A 237 -6.58 -15.66 92.98
C ARG A 237 -5.62 -16.56 93.74
N ALA A 238 -4.54 -17.01 93.11
CA ALA A 238 -3.49 -17.81 93.76
C ALA A 238 -2.69 -16.97 94.77
N ASP A 239 -2.43 -15.70 94.48
CA ASP A 239 -1.78 -14.78 95.42
C ASP A 239 -2.70 -14.41 96.58
N ALA A 240 -4.00 -14.19 96.33
CA ALA A 240 -4.98 -13.97 97.38
C ALA A 240 -5.15 -15.20 98.29
N SER A 241 -5.14 -16.41 97.73
CA SER A 241 -5.19 -17.64 98.52
C SER A 241 -3.90 -17.89 99.31
N ARG A 242 -2.74 -17.50 98.78
CA ARG A 242 -1.46 -17.45 99.54
C ARG A 242 -1.47 -16.45 100.68
N ALA A 243 -2.05 -15.26 100.47
CA ALA A 243 -2.16 -14.23 101.52
C ALA A 243 -3.09 -14.67 102.67
N VAL A 244 -4.17 -15.40 102.36
CA VAL A 244 -5.10 -15.95 103.36
C VAL A 244 -4.55 -17.21 104.05
N GLY A 245 -3.70 -18.00 103.37
CA GLY A 245 -3.03 -19.18 103.93
C GLY A 245 -1.76 -18.90 104.75
N GLY A 246 -1.36 -17.64 104.90
CA GLY A 246 -0.11 -17.20 105.54
C GLY A 246 -0.05 -17.29 107.07
N SER A 247 -0.74 -18.24 107.70
CA SER A 247 -0.61 -18.54 109.14
C SER A 247 -0.57 -20.04 109.43
N GLY A 248 0.40 -20.75 108.86
CA GLY A 248 0.62 -22.15 109.23
C GLY A 248 1.74 -22.86 108.50
N GLY A 249 2.94 -22.83 109.09
CA GLY A 249 3.82 -24.00 109.15
C GLY A 249 4.65 -24.35 107.90
N LEU A 250 5.96 -24.11 108.03
CA LEU A 250 7.04 -24.69 107.23
C LEU A 250 7.03 -26.23 107.28
N ALA A 251 7.25 -26.90 106.14
CA ALA A 251 8.04 -28.14 106.08
C ALA A 251 8.51 -28.44 104.64
N ALA A 252 9.77 -28.86 104.55
CA ALA A 252 10.55 -29.14 103.35
C ALA A 252 10.38 -30.57 102.81
N ALA A 253 11.01 -30.80 101.64
CA ALA A 253 11.24 -32.05 100.87
C ALA A 253 10.37 -32.14 99.60
N GLY A 254 10.85 -32.46 98.40
CA GLY A 254 12.12 -33.00 97.93
C GLY A 254 11.85 -33.73 96.60
N LEU A 255 12.88 -33.81 95.75
CA LEU A 255 13.08 -34.79 94.65
C LEU A 255 12.40 -34.59 93.27
N ALA A 256 13.27 -34.29 92.30
CA ALA A 256 13.53 -34.94 91.00
C ALA A 256 12.42 -35.58 90.14
N GLY A 257 12.50 -35.29 88.83
CA GLY A 257 11.96 -36.09 87.73
C GLY A 257 11.63 -35.22 86.51
N SER A 258 12.51 -35.05 85.52
CA SER A 258 12.80 -36.00 84.42
C SER A 258 11.89 -35.83 83.18
N TYR A 259 12.47 -35.21 82.15
CA TYR A 259 12.44 -35.57 80.71
C TYR A 259 11.13 -35.64 79.89
N GLY A 260 11.20 -35.00 78.70
CA GLY A 260 10.47 -35.37 77.47
C GLY A 260 9.42 -34.33 77.06
N GLY A 261 9.65 -33.40 76.12
CA GLY A 261 10.31 -33.59 74.83
C GLY A 261 9.33 -34.23 73.85
N ARG A 262 8.52 -33.42 73.14
CA ARG A 262 7.90 -33.83 71.87
C ARG A 262 7.53 -32.64 71.00
N SER A 263 8.48 -32.30 70.14
CA SER A 263 8.30 -31.60 68.87
C SER A 263 7.72 -32.58 67.85
N ASN A 264 6.77 -32.12 67.05
CA ASN A 264 6.42 -32.58 65.69
C ASN A 264 5.18 -31.81 65.25
N ALA A 265 4.96 -31.46 63.99
CA ALA A 265 5.82 -31.27 62.84
C ALA A 265 4.94 -30.46 61.87
N ILE A 266 5.57 -29.51 61.20
CA ILE A 266 4.98 -28.75 60.10
C ILE A 266 4.86 -29.70 58.91
N GLU A 267 3.67 -29.83 58.32
CA GLU A 267 3.52 -30.45 57.01
C GLU A 267 2.81 -29.47 56.08
N THR A 268 3.61 -28.94 55.16
CA THR A 268 3.26 -28.13 53.99
C THR A 268 3.12 -29.04 52.77
N GLY A 269 2.13 -28.77 51.92
CA GLY A 269 1.96 -29.32 50.56
C GLY A 269 0.52 -29.80 50.35
N ARG A 270 -0.23 -29.36 49.33
CA ARG A 270 0.10 -28.87 48.00
C ARG A 270 -1.08 -28.08 47.46
#